data_AF-A0A2G4IIB4-F1
#
_entry.id   AF-A0A2G4IIB4-F1
#
_cell.length_a   1.000
_cell.length_b   1.000
_cell.length_c   1.000
_cell.angle_alpha   90.00
_cell.angle_beta   90.00
_cell.angle_gamma   90.00
#
_symmetry.space_group_name_H-M   'P 1'
#
loop_
_entity.id
_entity.type
_entity.pdbx_description
1 polymer ?
#
loop_
_entity_poly.entity_id
_entity_poly.type
_entity_poly.pdbx_seq_one_letter_code
_entity_poly.pdbx_strand_id
1 'polypeptide(L)'
;MTFFLAPRPAFLQVLRFALAGPQELARALEALRDLAQRGVLGEDARAQACHDAVLARLIADGHYPFRLASLAMGQLPAPKDATGAVLASIKAVLDPAQVLSPGRYEFPR
;
A
#
# COMPACT_ATOMS: atom_id res chain seq x y z
N MET A 1 -4.20 1.20 -7.65
CA MET A 1 -4.17 2.24 -8.70
C MET A 1 -4.99 3.41 -8.23
N THR A 2 -4.34 4.36 -7.55
CA THR A 2 -4.98 5.46 -6.81
C THR A 2 -4.40 6.81 -7.26
N PHE A 3 -4.11 6.94 -8.56
CA PHE A 3 -3.61 8.20 -9.14
C PHE A 3 -4.63 9.35 -9.08
N PHE A 4 -5.89 9.08 -8.72
CA PHE A 4 -6.98 10.07 -8.73
C PHE A 4 -7.06 10.93 -7.45
N LEU A 5 -6.47 10.49 -6.33
CA LEU A 5 -6.48 11.22 -5.05
C LEU A 5 -5.17 11.93 -4.72
N ALA A 6 -4.11 11.68 -5.50
CA ALA A 6 -2.87 12.43 -5.38
C ALA A 6 -3.06 13.84 -6.00
N PRO A 7 -2.44 14.89 -5.43
CA PRO A 7 -2.42 16.19 -6.08
C PRO A 7 -1.93 16.02 -7.53
N ARG A 8 -2.67 16.61 -8.50
CA ARG A 8 -2.31 16.54 -9.91
C ARG A 8 -0.88 17.10 -10.06
N PRO A 9 0.09 16.29 -10.51
CA PRO A 9 1.43 16.79 -10.70
C PRO A 9 1.41 17.86 -11.79
N ALA A 10 2.17 18.95 -11.61
CA ALA A 10 2.26 20.03 -12.59
C ALA A 10 2.72 19.54 -13.97
N PHE A 11 3.44 18.41 -14.00
CA PHE A 11 3.78 17.66 -15.20
C PHE A 11 4.01 16.18 -14.87
N LEU A 12 3.75 15.28 -15.82
CA LEU A 12 4.08 13.86 -15.74
C LEU A 12 4.90 13.49 -16.97
N GLN A 13 6.11 12.96 -16.77
CA GLN A 13 6.95 12.46 -17.85
C GLN A 13 7.27 11.00 -17.60
N VAL A 14 6.83 10.13 -18.51
CA VAL A 14 7.11 8.69 -18.47
C VAL A 14 8.23 8.40 -19.47
N LEU A 15 9.37 7.90 -18.97
CA LEU A 15 10.48 7.45 -19.79
C LEU A 15 10.43 5.92 -19.92
N ARG A 16 10.53 5.42 -21.16
CA ARG A 16 10.65 3.99 -21.46
C ARG A 16 11.87 3.80 -22.33
N PHE A 17 12.77 2.93 -21.90
CA PHE A 17 13.98 2.56 -22.63
C PHE A 17 14.20 1.05 -22.54
N ALA A 18 15.00 0.52 -23.45
CA ALA A 18 15.49 -0.85 -23.43
C ALA A 18 17.01 -0.81 -23.24
N LEU A 19 17.54 -1.78 -22.52
CA LEU A 19 18.99 -1.93 -22.30
C LEU A 19 19.49 -3.06 -23.20
N ALA A 20 20.49 -2.77 -24.02
CA ALA A 20 21.05 -3.69 -25.00
C ALA A 20 22.12 -4.62 -24.42
N GLY A 21 22.59 -4.38 -23.19
CA GLY A 21 23.56 -5.26 -22.53
C GLY A 21 23.86 -4.94 -21.05
N PRO A 22 24.64 -5.80 -20.38
CA PRO A 22 24.88 -5.73 -18.93
C PRO A 22 25.55 -4.43 -18.46
N GLN A 23 26.42 -3.85 -19.30
CA GLN A 23 27.12 -2.60 -18.98
C GLN A 23 26.19 -1.38 -18.99
N GLU A 24 25.08 -1.44 -19.73
CA GLU A 24 24.07 -0.38 -19.73
C GLU A 24 23.16 -0.49 -18.51
N LEU A 25 22.87 -1.72 -18.06
CA LEU A 25 22.12 -1.97 -16.83
C LEU A 25 22.82 -1.39 -15.60
N ALA A 26 24.14 -1.58 -15.47
CA ALA A 26 24.90 -1.03 -14.36
C ALA A 26 24.80 0.51 -14.31
N ARG A 27 24.93 1.18 -15.47
CA ARG A 27 24.81 2.63 -15.59
C ARG A 27 23.39 3.12 -15.30
N ALA A 28 22.36 2.40 -15.76
CA ALA A 28 20.97 2.73 -15.48
C ALA A 28 20.64 2.61 -13.98
N LEU A 29 21.13 1.55 -13.32
CA LEU A 29 20.95 1.36 -11.87
C LEU A 29 21.63 2.47 -11.07
N GLU A 30 22.85 2.87 -11.42
CA GLU A 30 23.51 3.99 -10.75
C GLU A 30 22.76 5.31 -10.94
N ALA A 31 22.29 5.60 -12.16
CA ALA A 31 21.48 6.79 -12.43
C ALA A 31 20.17 6.80 -11.63
N LEU A 32 19.48 5.67 -11.54
CA LEU A 32 18.27 5.54 -10.73
C LEU A 32 18.56 5.69 -9.23
N ARG A 33 19.70 5.17 -8.76
CA ARG A 33 20.11 5.31 -7.36
C ARG A 33 20.48 6.76 -7.02
N ASP A 34 21.14 7.49 -7.92
CA ASP A 34 21.38 8.93 -7.78
C ASP A 34 20.07 9.71 -7.70
N LEU A 35 19.12 9.44 -8.61
CA LEU A 35 17.79 10.06 -8.58
C LEU A 35 17.04 9.78 -7.27
N ALA A 36 17.16 8.57 -6.72
CA ALA A 36 16.61 8.24 -5.42
C ALA A 36 17.29 8.99 -4.27
N GLN A 37 18.62 9.03 -4.25
CA GLN A 37 19.38 9.76 -3.22
C GLN A 37 19.08 11.26 -3.24
N ARG A 38 18.84 11.83 -4.43
CA ARG A 38 18.48 13.25 -4.61
C ARG A 38 17.01 13.55 -4.24
N GLY A 39 16.26 12.57 -3.75
CA GLY A 39 14.86 12.74 -3.36
C GLY A 39 13.89 12.86 -4.52
N VAL A 40 14.35 12.67 -5.77
CA VAL A 40 13.46 12.57 -6.94
C VAL A 40 12.66 11.26 -6.90
N LEU A 41 13.26 10.22 -6.31
CA LEU A 41 12.58 9.01 -5.84
C LEU A 41 12.74 8.95 -4.30
N GLY A 42 11.84 9.58 -3.55
CA GLY A 42 11.98 9.69 -2.09
C GLY A 42 10.73 10.14 -1.33
N GLU A 43 9.60 10.28 -2.02
CA GLU A 43 8.35 10.75 -1.42
C GLU A 43 7.47 9.62 -0.90
N ASP A 44 7.87 8.35 -1.07
CA ASP A 44 7.03 7.20 -0.70
C ASP A 44 6.70 7.17 0.79
N ALA A 45 7.70 7.46 1.65
CA ALA A 45 7.48 7.53 3.09
C ALA A 45 6.55 8.69 3.47
N ARG A 46 6.68 9.85 2.81
CA ARG A 46 5.79 11.01 3.00
C ARG A 46 4.38 10.74 2.50
N ALA A 47 4.25 10.08 1.35
CA ALA A 47 2.97 9.67 0.78
C ALA A 47 2.27 8.63 1.66
N GLN A 48 3.01 7.66 2.21
CA GLN A 48 2.48 6.69 3.17
C GLN A 48 2.01 7.38 4.45
N ALA A 49 2.82 8.28 5.02
CA ALA A 49 2.44 9.03 6.22
C ALA A 49 1.19 9.90 5.98
N CYS A 50 1.09 10.55 4.81
CA CYS A 50 -0.08 11.32 4.40
C CYS A 50 -1.32 10.42 4.27
N HIS A 51 -1.18 9.28 3.58
CA HIS A 51 -2.23 8.28 3.45
C HIS A 51 -2.75 7.81 4.82
N ASP A 52 -1.84 7.43 5.72
CA ASP A 52 -2.17 6.90 7.05
C ASP A 52 -2.91 7.95 7.90
N ALA A 53 -2.46 9.21 7.83
CA ALA A 53 -3.10 10.32 8.54
C ALA A 53 -4.53 10.58 8.02
N VAL A 54 -4.73 10.59 6.69
CA VAL A 54 -6.05 10.78 6.08
C VAL A 54 -6.98 9.62 6.41
N LEU A 55 -6.49 8.37 6.30
CA LEU A 55 -7.28 7.18 6.60
C LEU A 55 -7.72 7.17 8.07
N ALA A 56 -6.80 7.45 9.00
CA ALA A 56 -7.12 7.52 10.42
C ALA A 56 -8.18 8.59 10.71
N ARG A 57 -8.07 9.77 10.08
CA ARG A 57 -9.05 10.84 10.23
C ARG A 57 -10.43 10.44 9.72
N LEU A 58 -10.51 9.85 8.53
CA LEU A 58 -11.77 9.41 7.94
C LEU A 58 -12.44 8.32 8.80
N ILE A 59 -11.69 7.35 9.30
CA ILE A 59 -12.20 6.31 10.19
C ILE A 59 -12.74 6.91 11.49
N ALA A 60 -12.02 7.87 12.08
CA ALA A 60 -12.44 8.56 13.30
C ALA A 60 -13.77 9.33 13.08
N ASP A 61 -13.96 9.90 11.89
CA ASP A 61 -15.18 10.59 11.48
C ASP A 61 -16.30 9.60 11.03
N GLY A 62 -16.07 8.28 11.08
CA GLY A 62 -17.04 7.24 10.75
C GLY A 62 -17.07 6.84 9.26
N HIS A 63 -16.15 7.35 8.45
CA HIS A 63 -16.02 7.06 7.04
C HIS A 63 -15.04 5.90 6.80
N TYR A 64 -15.58 4.68 6.71
CA TYR A 64 -14.78 3.49 6.43
C TYR A 64 -14.52 3.33 4.93
N PRO A 65 -13.30 2.97 4.52
CA PRO A 65 -12.99 2.72 3.12
C PRO A 65 -13.64 1.42 2.65
N PHE A 66 -14.15 1.42 1.41
CA PHE A 66 -14.65 0.19 0.78
C PHE A 66 -13.53 -0.81 0.45
N ARG A 67 -12.30 -0.32 0.22
CA ARG A 67 -11.13 -1.14 -0.11
C ARG A 67 -9.86 -0.52 0.44
N LEU A 68 -8.94 -1.37 0.87
CA LEU A 68 -7.60 -0.97 1.31
C LEU A 68 -6.50 -1.43 0.36
N ALA A 69 -5.37 -0.74 0.40
CA ALA A 69 -4.10 -1.24 -0.12
C ALA A 69 -3.51 -2.26 0.87
N SER A 70 -2.64 -3.16 0.40
CA SER A 70 -2.06 -4.22 1.25
C SER A 70 -1.35 -3.67 2.48
N LEU A 71 -0.65 -2.54 2.35
CA LEU A 71 0.06 -1.87 3.44
C LEU A 71 -0.87 -1.31 4.53
N ALA A 72 -2.16 -1.15 4.23
CA ALA A 72 -3.16 -0.57 5.11
C ALA A 72 -4.14 -1.60 5.68
N MET A 73 -4.04 -2.88 5.30
CA MET A 73 -5.01 -3.92 5.70
C MET A 73 -5.14 -4.10 7.22
N GLY A 74 -4.06 -3.87 7.97
CA GLY A 74 -4.04 -3.95 9.44
C GLY A 74 -4.42 -2.66 10.16
N GLN A 75 -4.81 -1.59 9.43
CA GLN A 75 -5.11 -0.28 10.01
C GLN A 75 -6.60 -0.08 10.33
N LEU A 76 -7.46 -1.05 10.00
CA LEU A 76 -8.86 -1.00 10.43
C LEU A 76 -8.98 -1.28 11.93
N PRO A 77 -9.82 -0.52 12.65
CA PRO A 77 -10.14 -0.86 14.04
C PRO A 77 -10.86 -2.21 14.09
N ALA A 78 -10.76 -2.88 15.24
CA ALA A 78 -11.55 -4.08 15.49
C ALA A 78 -13.06 -3.77 15.35
N PRO A 79 -13.85 -4.66 14.73
CA PRO A 79 -15.29 -4.49 14.64
C PRO A 79 -15.88 -4.41 16.04
N LYS A 80 -16.87 -3.52 16.24
CA LYS A 80 -17.58 -3.41 17.51
C LYS A 80 -18.64 -4.50 17.70
N ASP A 81 -18.92 -5.26 16.66
CA ASP A 81 -19.93 -6.32 16.62
C ASP A 81 -19.28 -7.69 16.42
N ALA A 82 -20.12 -8.71 16.20
CA ALA A 82 -19.68 -10.09 16.02
C ALA A 82 -19.00 -10.37 14.66
N THR A 83 -18.92 -9.39 13.74
CA THR A 83 -18.41 -9.59 12.38
C THR A 83 -17.01 -10.17 12.38
N GLY A 84 -16.11 -9.66 13.25
CA GLY A 84 -14.75 -10.15 13.36
C GLY A 84 -14.69 -11.63 13.76
N ALA A 85 -15.50 -12.04 14.73
CA ALA A 85 -15.55 -13.42 15.21
C ALA A 85 -16.14 -14.37 14.15
N VAL A 86 -17.18 -13.93 13.42
CA VAL A 86 -17.79 -14.71 12.33
C VAL A 86 -16.81 -14.93 11.17
N LEU A 87 -16.11 -13.88 10.74
CA LEU A 87 -15.12 -14.01 9.67
C LEU A 87 -13.94 -14.89 10.08
N ALA A 88 -13.47 -14.76 11.33
CA ALA A 88 -12.42 -15.60 11.88
C ALA A 88 -12.83 -17.08 11.94
N SER A 89 -14.07 -17.39 12.34
CA SER A 89 -14.55 -18.79 12.39
C SER A 89 -14.67 -19.41 11.00
N ILE A 90 -15.18 -18.66 10.02
CA ILE A 90 -15.22 -19.09 8.62
C ILE A 90 -13.80 -19.38 8.09
N LYS A 91 -12.85 -18.47 8.35
CA LYS A 91 -11.45 -18.64 7.93
C LYS A 91 -10.81 -19.88 8.57
N ALA A 92 -11.09 -20.15 9.84
CA ALA A 92 -10.55 -21.32 10.54
C ALA A 92 -11.05 -22.65 9.95
N VAL A 93 -12.31 -22.70 9.49
CA VAL A 93 -12.87 -23.90 8.85
C VAL A 93 -12.33 -24.09 7.44
N LEU A 94 -12.26 -23.01 6.65
CA LEU A 94 -11.87 -23.09 5.24
C LEU A 94 -10.35 -23.15 5.02
N ASP A 95 -9.57 -22.59 5.94
CA ASP A 95 -8.11 -22.53 5.85
C ASP A 95 -7.47 -22.77 7.22
N PRO A 96 -7.57 -24.01 7.75
CA PRO A 96 -7.02 -24.36 9.05
C PRO A 96 -5.49 -24.22 9.10
N ALA A 97 -4.80 -24.35 7.96
CA ALA A 97 -3.36 -24.21 7.85
C ALA A 97 -2.87 -22.76 7.67
N GLN A 98 -3.80 -21.80 7.54
CA GLN A 98 -3.51 -20.37 7.35
C GLN A 98 -2.64 -20.07 6.11
N VAL A 99 -2.82 -20.82 5.01
CA VAL A 99 -2.05 -20.65 3.78
C VAL A 99 -2.69 -19.67 2.80
N LEU A 100 -3.99 -19.43 2.92
CA LEU A 100 -4.75 -18.57 2.02
C LEU A 100 -4.67 -17.11 2.48
N SER A 101 -3.65 -16.40 1.97
CA SER A 101 -3.49 -14.94 2.12
C SER A 101 -3.58 -14.43 3.57
N PRO A 102 -2.69 -14.89 4.48
CA PRO A 102 -2.68 -14.45 5.87
C PRO A 102 -2.54 -12.93 5.99
N GLY A 103 -3.28 -12.33 6.93
CA GLY A 103 -3.32 -10.88 7.18
C GLY A 103 -4.28 -10.09 6.28
N ARG A 104 -4.95 -10.72 5.31
CA ARG A 104 -5.89 -10.03 4.41
C ARG A 104 -7.24 -9.80 5.08
N TYR A 105 -7.53 -8.55 5.46
CA TYR A 105 -8.75 -8.16 6.20
C TYR A 105 -8.95 -8.97 7.49
N GLU A 106 -7.83 -9.33 8.13
CA GLU A 106 -7.85 -9.92 9.45
C GLU A 106 -7.81 -8.81 10.49
N PHE A 107 -8.67 -8.91 11.49
CA PHE A 107 -8.68 -7.95 12.59
C PHE A 107 -7.65 -8.36 13.64
N PRO A 108 -6.93 -7.40 14.24
CA PRO A 108 -6.06 -7.67 15.39
C PRO A 108 -6.87 -8.39 16.47
N ARG A 109 -6.29 -9.44 17.06
CA ARG A 109 -6.88 -10.16 18.20
C ARG A 109 -6.68 -9.40 19.50
#